data_AF-A0A6N3T304-F1
#
_entry.id   AF-A0A6N3T304-F1
#
_cell.length_a   1.000
_cell.length_b   1.000
_cell.length_c   1.000
_cell.angle_alpha   90.00
_cell.angle_beta   90.00
_cell.angle_gamma   90.00
#
_symmetry.space_group_name_H-M   'P 1'
#
loop_
_entity.id
_entity.type
_entity.pdbx_description
1 polymer ?
#
loop_
_entity_poly.entity_id
_entity_poly.type
_entity_poly.pdbx_seq_one_letter_code
_entity_poly.pdbx_strand_id
1 'polypeptide(L)'
;MAFRPDYLGGQFCLKRDAFREAFEGFVPEHIAEYDEADIERLLGNAAIVRSRIKIRAAIQNAKAYLEMQRHGEDFSTFVWKMVDDQPLKGDGTGSATRSVTGDRLSKELKNRGFSFVGPVIVHAWLQATGVINDHEAQCFLRDVITADGN
;
A
#
# COMPACT_ATOMS: atom_id res chain seq x y z
N MET A 1 9.26 -13.37 -35.80
CA MET A 1 9.71 -13.40 -34.39
C MET A 1 8.62 -12.73 -33.58
N ALA A 2 7.75 -13.52 -32.94
CA ALA A 2 6.50 -13.04 -32.35
C ALA A 2 6.76 -12.39 -30.98
N PHE A 3 6.39 -11.11 -30.87
CA PHE A 3 6.36 -10.37 -29.61
C PHE A 3 5.21 -10.93 -28.77
N ARG A 4 5.52 -11.60 -27.66
CA ARG A 4 4.54 -12.12 -26.71
C ARG A 4 4.25 -11.04 -25.65
N PRO A 5 3.00 -10.58 -25.50
CA PRO A 5 2.62 -9.47 -24.62
C PRO A 5 2.24 -9.90 -23.20
N ASP A 6 2.58 -11.12 -22.79
CA ASP A 6 2.42 -11.62 -21.43
C ASP A 6 3.75 -11.46 -20.66
N TYR A 7 3.66 -10.90 -19.45
CA TYR A 7 4.73 -10.63 -18.46
C TYR A 7 5.34 -9.21 -18.48
N LEU A 8 4.74 -8.29 -17.69
CA LEU A 8 5.30 -7.73 -16.43
C LEU A 8 4.65 -6.37 -16.07
N GLY A 9 4.04 -6.28 -14.88
CA GLY A 9 3.94 -5.01 -14.11
C GLY A 9 2.61 -4.24 -14.03
N GLY A 10 1.58 -4.52 -14.84
CA GLY A 10 0.45 -3.57 -14.98
C GLY A 10 -0.93 -3.98 -14.47
N GLN A 11 -1.18 -5.25 -14.17
CA GLN A 11 -2.58 -5.73 -14.09
C GLN A 11 -3.35 -5.23 -12.84
N PHE A 12 -2.66 -4.85 -11.77
CA PHE A 12 -3.30 -4.25 -10.60
C PHE A 12 -3.65 -2.78 -10.84
N CYS A 13 -2.74 -1.99 -11.42
CA CYS A 13 -3.00 -0.58 -11.77
C CYS A 13 -4.16 -0.45 -12.77
N LEU A 14 -4.26 -1.35 -13.75
CA LEU A 14 -5.37 -1.41 -14.69
C LEU A 14 -6.73 -1.73 -14.03
N LYS A 15 -6.71 -2.36 -12.85
CA LYS A 15 -7.92 -2.70 -12.08
C LYS A 15 -8.24 -1.66 -11.01
N ARG A 16 -7.44 -0.60 -10.85
CA ARG A 16 -7.58 0.38 -9.77
C ARG A 16 -8.97 0.99 -9.71
N ASP A 17 -9.54 1.35 -10.85
CA ASP A 17 -10.86 2.00 -10.91
C ASP A 17 -11.97 1.00 -10.56
N ALA A 18 -11.86 -0.25 -11.04
CA ALA A 18 -12.76 -1.32 -10.65
C ALA A 18 -12.68 -1.65 -9.15
N PHE A 19 -11.48 -1.59 -8.56
CA PHE A 19 -11.30 -1.73 -7.11
C PHE A 19 -11.92 -0.55 -6.36
N ARG A 20 -11.72 0.68 -6.83
CA ARG A 20 -12.33 1.87 -6.22
C ARG A 20 -13.85 1.78 -6.24
N GLU A 21 -14.45 1.36 -7.35
CA GLU A 21 -15.90 1.17 -7.44
C GLU A 21 -16.38 0.03 -6.53
N ALA A 22 -15.71 -1.13 -6.56
CA ALA A 22 -16.11 -2.29 -5.77
C ALA A 22 -16.02 -2.07 -4.26
N PHE A 23 -15.04 -1.29 -3.81
CA PHE A 23 -14.80 -0.92 -2.41
C PHE A 23 -15.30 0.49 -2.07
N GLU A 24 -16.27 1.03 -2.84
CA GLU A 24 -16.97 2.29 -2.53
C GLU A 24 -16.05 3.48 -2.24
N GLY A 25 -14.98 3.64 -3.01
CA GLY A 25 -14.03 4.73 -2.86
C GLY A 25 -12.91 4.48 -1.85
N PHE A 26 -12.82 3.30 -1.26
CA PHE A 26 -11.90 2.97 -0.15
C PHE A 26 -12.21 3.73 1.15
N VAL A 27 -13.49 3.90 1.48
CA VAL A 27 -13.93 4.49 2.75
C VAL A 27 -13.75 3.46 3.88
N PRO A 28 -12.83 3.67 4.84
CA PRO A 28 -12.51 2.68 5.88
C PRO A 28 -13.73 2.28 6.72
N GLU A 29 -14.62 3.22 7.01
CA GLU A 29 -15.85 3.03 7.77
C GLU A 29 -16.76 1.99 7.11
N HIS A 30 -16.98 2.10 5.80
CA HIS A 30 -17.83 1.15 5.06
C HIS A 30 -17.16 -0.22 4.98
N ILE A 31 -15.86 -0.26 4.67
CA ILE A 31 -15.11 -1.51 4.51
C ILE A 31 -15.03 -2.28 5.83
N ALA A 32 -14.96 -1.60 6.97
CA ALA A 32 -14.94 -2.24 8.28
C ALA A 32 -16.27 -2.94 8.62
N GLU A 33 -17.38 -2.51 8.04
CA GLU A 33 -18.72 -3.07 8.27
C GLU A 33 -19.05 -4.25 7.35
N TYR A 34 -18.24 -4.49 6.31
CA TYR A 34 -18.47 -5.59 5.35
C TYR A 34 -18.62 -6.94 6.05
N ASP A 35 -19.70 -7.63 5.68
CA ASP A 35 -20.07 -8.92 6.22
C ASP A 35 -19.75 -10.06 5.23
N GLU A 36 -20.29 -11.26 5.51
CA GLU A 36 -20.09 -12.40 4.63
C GLU A 36 -20.77 -12.25 3.27
N ALA A 37 -21.92 -11.56 3.20
CA ALA A 37 -22.62 -11.31 1.95
C ALA A 37 -21.83 -10.35 1.07
N ASP A 38 -21.18 -9.33 1.65
CA ASP A 38 -20.27 -8.45 0.92
C ASP A 38 -19.04 -9.17 0.39
N ILE A 39 -18.47 -10.08 1.18
CA ILE A 39 -17.35 -10.92 0.72
C ILE A 39 -17.77 -11.75 -0.50
N GLU A 40 -18.93 -12.41 -0.46
CA GLU A 40 -19.43 -13.20 -1.60
C GLU A 40 -19.74 -12.32 -2.82
N ARG A 41 -20.34 -11.13 -2.62
CA ARG A 41 -20.56 -10.14 -3.68
C ARG A 41 -19.25 -9.76 -4.37
N LEU A 42 -18.21 -9.47 -3.59
CA LEU A 42 -16.88 -9.10 -4.11
C LEU A 42 -16.19 -10.30 -4.79
N LEU A 43 -16.37 -11.52 -4.28
CA LEU A 43 -15.87 -12.73 -4.93
C LEU A 43 -16.52 -12.99 -6.30
N GLY A 44 -17.78 -12.60 -6.47
CA GLY A 44 -18.50 -12.65 -7.75
C GLY A 44 -18.03 -11.62 -8.78
N ASN A 45 -17.34 -10.56 -8.37
CA ASN A 45 -16.91 -9.49 -9.27
C ASN A 45 -15.61 -9.88 -10.03
N ALA A 46 -15.75 -10.18 -11.32
CA ALA A 46 -14.63 -10.55 -12.19
C ALA A 46 -13.63 -9.39 -12.45
N ALA A 47 -14.02 -8.14 -12.21
CA ALA A 47 -13.16 -6.99 -12.41
C ALA A 47 -12.07 -6.86 -11.34
N ILE A 48 -12.31 -7.38 -10.12
CA ILE A 48 -11.35 -7.32 -9.01
C ILE A 48 -10.62 -8.65 -8.77
N VAL A 49 -9.73 -8.67 -7.78
CA VAL A 49 -9.04 -9.91 -7.37
C VAL A 49 -9.98 -10.74 -6.50
N ARG A 50 -10.46 -11.86 -7.06
CA ARG A 50 -11.35 -12.83 -6.42
C ARG A 50 -10.62 -13.70 -5.40
N SER A 51 -10.16 -13.09 -4.31
CA SER A 51 -9.46 -13.79 -3.23
C SER A 51 -10.09 -13.44 -1.90
N ARG A 52 -10.76 -14.42 -1.28
CA ARG A 52 -11.42 -14.28 0.01
C ARG A 52 -10.47 -13.80 1.11
N ILE A 53 -9.24 -14.32 1.09
CA ILE A 53 -8.20 -13.96 2.07
C ILE A 53 -7.81 -12.48 1.91
N LYS A 54 -7.67 -11.99 0.68
CA LYS A 54 -7.32 -10.57 0.42
C LYS A 54 -8.47 -9.62 0.77
N ILE A 55 -9.72 -10.01 0.51
CA ILE A 55 -10.89 -9.20 0.90
C ILE A 55 -10.98 -9.13 2.42
N ARG A 56 -10.87 -10.26 3.13
CA ARG A 56 -10.85 -10.28 4.60
C ARG A 56 -9.70 -9.45 5.18
N ALA A 57 -8.53 -9.48 4.54
CA ALA A 57 -7.42 -8.64 4.95
C ALA A 57 -7.71 -7.14 4.76
N ALA A 58 -8.40 -6.74 3.69
CA ALA A 58 -8.83 -5.36 3.51
C ALA A 58 -9.78 -4.90 4.63
N ILE A 59 -10.76 -5.74 5.00
CA ILE A 59 -11.68 -5.50 6.13
C ILE A 59 -10.91 -5.37 7.43
N GLN A 60 -9.97 -6.29 7.69
CA GLN A 60 -9.12 -6.24 8.88
C GLN A 60 -8.25 -4.98 8.93
N ASN A 61 -7.68 -4.57 7.80
CA ASN A 61 -6.87 -3.35 7.71
C ASN A 61 -7.70 -2.08 7.94
N ALA A 62 -8.93 -2.04 7.42
CA ALA A 62 -9.85 -0.94 7.66
C ALA A 62 -10.20 -0.83 9.16
N LYS A 63 -10.49 -1.95 9.82
CA LYS A 63 -10.71 -1.99 11.28
C LYS A 63 -9.50 -1.52 12.07
N ALA A 64 -8.30 -1.98 11.72
CA ALA A 64 -7.06 -1.56 12.37
C ALA A 64 -6.80 -0.06 12.19
N TYR A 65 -7.07 0.48 11.00
CA TYR A 65 -6.97 1.91 10.71
C TYR A 65 -7.94 2.75 11.55
N LEU A 66 -9.22 2.34 11.61
CA LEU A 66 -10.22 3.02 12.43
C LEU A 66 -9.88 2.95 13.93
N GLU A 67 -9.31 1.83 14.41
CA GLU A 67 -8.89 1.71 15.79
C GLU A 67 -7.75 2.69 16.13
N MET A 68 -6.78 2.87 15.22
CA MET A 68 -5.76 3.91 15.37
C MET A 68 -6.37 5.31 15.47
N GLN A 69 -7.33 5.63 14.58
CA GLN A 69 -8.02 6.92 14.64
C GLN A 69 -8.81 7.11 15.95
N ARG A 70 -9.44 6.05 16.47
CA ARG A 70 -10.14 6.08 17.77
C ARG A 70 -9.19 6.35 18.94
N HIS A 71 -7.94 5.90 18.86
CA HIS A 71 -6.89 6.21 19.82
C HIS A 71 -6.28 7.62 19.64
N GLY A 72 -6.74 8.38 18.65
CA GLY A 72 -6.20 9.71 18.32
C GLY A 72 -4.87 9.64 17.56
N GLU A 73 -4.53 8.48 17.00
CA GLU A 73 -3.33 8.28 16.19
C GLU A 73 -3.66 8.43 14.70
N ASP A 74 -3.20 9.53 14.09
CA ASP A 74 -3.27 9.69 12.64
C ASP A 74 -2.25 8.78 11.95
N PHE A 75 -2.72 8.00 10.96
CA PHE A 75 -1.90 7.02 10.26
C PHE A 75 -0.78 7.67 9.45
N SER A 76 -1.05 8.80 8.79
CA SER A 76 -0.04 9.51 8.00
C SER A 76 1.08 10.00 8.90
N THR A 77 0.72 10.67 9.99
CA THR A 77 1.64 11.13 11.03
C THR A 77 2.44 9.99 11.63
N PHE A 78 1.80 8.85 11.91
CA PHE A 78 2.49 7.65 12.40
C PHE A 78 3.58 7.17 11.43
N VAL A 79 3.30 7.14 10.13
CA VAL A 79 4.27 6.69 9.11
C VAL A 79 5.39 7.71 8.92
N TRP A 80 5.07 9.00 8.81
CA TRP A 80 6.07 10.06 8.60
C TRP A 80 7.01 10.23 9.80
N LYS A 81 6.52 10.05 11.03
CA LYS A 81 7.37 10.02 12.23
C LYS A 81 8.39 8.88 12.22
N MET A 82 8.15 7.80 11.47
CA MET A 82 9.12 6.71 11.33
C MET A 82 10.31 7.06 10.43
N VAL A 83 10.25 8.20 9.73
CA VAL A 83 11.31 8.73 8.87
C VAL A 83 11.69 10.16 9.26
N ASP A 84 11.42 10.56 10.50
CA ASP A 84 11.71 11.91 11.01
C ASP A 84 11.10 13.03 10.14
N ASP A 85 9.90 12.78 9.61
CA ASP A 85 9.14 13.69 8.74
C ASP A 85 9.90 14.14 7.48
N GLN A 86 10.88 13.34 7.03
CA GLN A 86 11.70 13.61 5.85
C GLN A 86 11.73 12.39 4.91
N PRO A 87 11.58 12.57 3.59
CA PRO A 87 11.74 11.47 2.65
C PRO A 87 13.13 10.86 2.74
N LEU A 88 13.21 9.53 2.82
CA LEU A 88 14.48 8.82 2.83
C LEU A 88 15.01 8.67 1.40
N LYS A 89 16.28 9.01 1.19
CA LYS A 89 16.96 8.73 -0.08
C LYS A 89 17.31 7.25 -0.15
N GLY A 90 16.75 6.55 -1.14
CA GLY A 90 17.07 5.18 -1.46
C GLY A 90 18.48 5.02 -2.03
N ASP A 91 18.90 3.77 -2.26
CA ASP A 91 20.27 3.45 -2.72
C ASP A 91 20.54 3.91 -4.16
N GLY A 92 19.48 4.23 -4.92
CA GLY A 92 19.60 4.72 -6.29
C GLY A 92 19.82 3.65 -7.33
N THR A 93 19.68 2.38 -6.95
CA THR A 93 19.72 1.24 -7.87
C THR A 93 18.34 0.95 -8.47
N GLY A 94 17.26 1.43 -7.84
CA GLY A 94 15.88 1.11 -8.21
C GLY A 94 15.51 -0.36 -7.99
N SER A 95 16.38 -1.14 -7.31
CA SER A 95 16.25 -2.59 -7.17
C SER A 95 16.01 -3.04 -5.73
N ALA A 96 16.04 -2.12 -4.77
CA ALA A 96 15.80 -2.44 -3.38
C ALA A 96 14.37 -2.99 -3.20
N THR A 97 14.28 -4.12 -2.51
CA THR A 97 13.00 -4.78 -2.19
C THR A 97 12.66 -4.71 -0.72
N ARG A 98 13.61 -4.26 0.11
CA ARG A 98 13.49 -4.11 1.56
C ARG A 98 14.33 -2.94 2.05
N SER A 99 13.97 -2.43 3.22
CA SER A 99 14.72 -1.38 3.95
C SER A 99 14.54 -1.59 5.45
N VAL A 100 15.47 -1.07 6.26
CA VAL A 100 15.36 -1.11 7.73
C VAL A 100 14.05 -0.45 8.20
N THR A 101 13.69 0.69 7.59
CA THR A 101 12.43 1.39 7.87
C THR A 101 11.21 0.54 7.51
N GLY A 102 11.21 -0.08 6.33
CA GLY A 102 10.12 -0.96 5.89
C GLY A 102 9.96 -2.20 6.76
N ASP A 103 11.07 -2.79 7.21
CA ASP A 103 11.06 -3.92 8.15
C ASP A 103 10.49 -3.52 9.52
N ARG A 104 10.89 -2.35 10.03
CA ARG A 104 10.39 -1.80 11.30
C ARG A 104 8.90 -1.48 11.21
N LEU A 105 8.47 -0.78 10.17
CA LEU A 105 7.07 -0.44 9.96
C LEU A 105 6.20 -1.68 9.73
N SER A 106 6.70 -2.69 8.99
CA SER A 106 6.00 -3.97 8.84
C SER A 106 5.72 -4.63 10.19
N LYS A 107 6.67 -4.59 11.13
CA LYS A 107 6.47 -5.13 12.47
C LYS A 107 5.42 -4.34 13.25
N GLU A 108 5.48 -3.01 13.23
CA GLU A 108 4.51 -2.17 13.93
C GLU A 108 3.09 -2.31 13.37
N LEU A 109 2.94 -2.36 12.05
CA LEU A 109 1.64 -2.58 11.41
C LEU A 109 1.05 -3.95 11.80
N LYS A 110 1.88 -5.00 11.84
CA LYS A 110 1.43 -6.32 12.33
C LYS A 110 0.98 -6.28 13.79
N ASN A 111 1.72 -5.57 14.64
CA ASN A 111 1.35 -5.42 16.07
C ASN A 111 0.01 -4.69 16.23
N ARG A 112 -0.30 -3.75 15.33
CA ARG A 112 -1.57 -3.01 15.28
C ARG A 112 -2.70 -3.77 14.58
N GLY A 113 -2.47 -5.02 14.19
CA GLY A 113 -3.50 -5.90 13.64
C GLY A 113 -3.69 -5.81 12.12
N PHE A 114 -2.83 -5.09 11.40
CA PHE A 114 -2.85 -5.10 9.94
C PHE A 114 -2.40 -6.46 9.39
N SER A 115 -2.99 -6.84 8.26
CA SER A 115 -2.72 -8.04 7.48
C SER A 115 -2.17 -7.71 6.10
N PHE A 116 -1.43 -8.64 5.50
CA PHE A 116 -0.68 -8.45 4.23
C PHE A 116 0.36 -7.31 4.25
N VAL A 117 0.81 -6.89 5.43
CA VAL A 117 1.86 -5.88 5.63
C VAL A 117 3.24 -6.53 5.78
N GLY A 118 3.62 -7.41 4.85
CA GLY A 118 4.95 -8.02 4.83
C GLY A 118 6.06 -7.00 4.52
N PRO A 119 7.33 -7.21 4.91
CA PRO A 119 8.37 -6.18 4.77
C PRO A 119 8.62 -5.72 3.33
N VAL A 120 8.52 -6.63 2.36
CA VAL A 120 8.63 -6.30 0.93
C VAL A 120 7.43 -5.45 0.46
N ILE A 121 6.23 -5.79 0.90
CA ILE A 121 5.00 -5.05 0.56
C ILE A 121 5.07 -3.64 1.15
N VAL A 122 5.47 -3.54 2.42
CA VAL A 122 5.61 -2.24 3.10
C VAL A 122 6.70 -1.40 2.47
N HIS A 123 7.85 -1.98 2.09
CA HIS A 123 8.88 -1.24 1.37
C HIS A 123 8.39 -0.72 0.01
N ALA A 124 7.74 -1.57 -0.79
CA ALA A 124 7.15 -1.16 -2.06
C ALA A 124 6.09 -0.06 -1.88
N TRP A 125 5.31 -0.13 -0.80
CA TRP A 125 4.34 0.91 -0.45
C TRP A 125 5.03 2.23 -0.07
N LEU A 126 6.11 2.20 0.72
CA LEU A 126 6.90 3.39 1.08
C LEU A 126 7.56 4.05 -0.15
N GLN A 127 7.97 3.26 -1.14
CA GLN A 127 8.43 3.78 -2.44
C GLN A 127 7.27 4.46 -3.18
N ALA A 128 6.12 3.81 -3.26
CA ALA A 128 4.95 4.32 -3.98
C ALA A 128 4.35 5.60 -3.36
N THR A 129 4.44 5.77 -2.04
CA THR A 129 3.97 6.97 -1.33
C THR A 129 5.02 8.08 -1.25
N GLY A 130 6.23 7.84 -1.75
CA GLY A 130 7.31 8.83 -1.73
C GLY A 130 8.02 8.98 -0.38
N VAL A 131 7.67 8.16 0.63
CA VAL A 131 8.37 8.12 1.92
C VAL A 131 9.82 7.64 1.74
N ILE A 132 10.04 6.74 0.77
CA ILE A 132 11.38 6.38 0.29
C ILE A 132 11.48 6.79 -1.18
N ASN A 133 12.37 7.72 -1.48
CA ASN A 133 12.70 8.09 -2.85
C ASN A 133 13.79 7.14 -3.39
N ASP A 134 13.35 6.11 -4.10
CA ASP A 134 14.23 5.08 -4.67
C ASP A 134 14.40 5.19 -6.18
N HIS A 135 14.17 6.39 -6.73
CA HIS A 135 14.49 6.67 -8.12
C HIS A 135 15.96 6.39 -8.41
N GLU A 136 16.24 5.80 -9.58
CA GLU A 136 17.61 5.52 -10.03
C GLU A 136 18.48 6.78 -10.04
N ALA A 137 19.80 6.63 -9.87
CA ALA A 137 20.75 7.75 -9.86
C ALA A 137 20.71 8.67 -11.08
N GLN A 138 20.29 8.16 -12.23
CA GLN A 138 20.18 8.94 -13.47
C GLN A 138 18.74 9.41 -13.74
N CYS A 139 17.79 9.11 -12.85
CA CYS A 139 16.40 9.49 -13.02
C CYS A 139 16.22 10.99 -12.73
N PHE A 140 15.66 11.72 -13.70
CA PHE A 140 15.40 13.15 -13.60
C PHE A 140 14.44 13.55 -12.47
N LEU A 141 13.63 12.62 -11.96
CA LEU A 141 12.71 12.86 -10.83
C LEU A 141 13.39 12.72 -9.47
N ARG A 142 14.59 12.14 -9.39
CA ARG A 142 15.25 11.82 -8.12
C ARG A 142 15.50 13.07 -7.27
N ASP A 143 15.96 14.15 -7.89
CA ASP A 143 16.31 15.38 -7.17
C ASP A 143 15.11 16.34 -7.01
N VAL A 144 14.09 16.21 -7.86
CA VAL A 144 12.85 17.00 -7.77
C VAL A 144 12.07 16.64 -6.52
N ILE A 145 11.94 15.34 -6.22
CA ILE A 145 11.16 14.83 -5.09
C ILE A 145 11.85 15.13 -3.73
N THR A 146 13.15 15.42 -3.73
CA THR A 146 13.87 15.81 -2.50
C THR A 146 13.78 17.30 -2.16
N ALA A 147 13.41 18.15 -3.11
CA ALA A 147 13.41 19.61 -2.94
C ALA A 147 12.08 20.14 -2.38
N ASP A 148 10.97 19.51 -2.75
CA ASP A 148 9.64 19.93 -2.37
C ASP A 148 9.08 18.95 -1.33
N GLY A 149 9.46 19.16 -0.07
CA GLY A 149 8.69 18.64 1.05
C GLY A 149 7.25 19.11 0.91
N ASN A 150 6.33 18.15 1.01
CA ASN A 150 4.87 18.28 0.90
C ASN A 150 4.28 19.61 1.41
#